data_AF-A0A511CVB8-F1
#
_entry.id   AF-A0A511CVB8-F1
#
_cell.length_a   1.000
_cell.length_b   1.000
_cell.length_c   1.000
_cell.angle_alpha   90.00
_cell.angle_beta   90.00
_cell.angle_gamma   90.00
#
_symmetry.space_group_name_H-M   'P 1'
#
loop_
_entity.id
_entity.type
_entity.pdbx_description
1 polymer ?
#
loop_
_entity_poly.entity_id
_entity_poly.type
_entity_poly.pdbx_seq_one_letter_code
_entity_poly.pdbx_strand_id
1 'polypeptide(L)' 'MTAPVDLEPAAARLARLLDGIPDDRLTAPTPCARTTVGDLLNHLLGLAEAFRGAAEKAPDPGPPPPVPGPSPPG' A
#
# COMPACT_ATOMS: atom_id res chain seq x y z
N MET A 1 11.01 -6.73 27.25
CA MET A 1 10.34 -7.34 26.09
C MET A 1 9.28 -6.36 25.63
N THR A 2 9.35 -5.88 24.38
CA THR A 2 8.34 -4.97 23.80
C THR A 2 7.13 -5.78 23.34
N ALA A 3 5.93 -5.29 23.63
CA ALA A 3 4.70 -5.89 23.14
C ALA A 3 4.67 -5.87 21.59
N PRO A 4 4.05 -6.87 20.94
CA PRO A 4 3.88 -6.86 19.50
C PRO A 4 3.15 -5.60 19.05
N VAL A 5 3.55 -5.06 17.89
CA VAL A 5 2.88 -3.90 17.30
C VAL A 5 1.46 -4.29 16.91
N ASP A 6 0.48 -3.59 17.46
CA ASP A 6 -0.91 -3.71 17.03
C ASP A 6 -1.17 -2.78 15.84
N LEU A 7 -1.49 -3.40 14.69
CA LEU A 7 -1.74 -2.71 13.42
C LEU A 7 -3.23 -2.45 13.19
N GLU A 8 -4.14 -3.08 13.95
CA GLU A 8 -5.58 -2.98 13.74
C GLU A 8 -6.08 -1.52 13.80
N PRO A 9 -5.70 -0.69 14.81
CA PRO A 9 -6.17 0.69 14.88
C PRO A 9 -5.72 1.54 13.68
N ALA A 10 -4.49 1.30 13.19
CA ALA A 10 -3.95 1.99 12.04
C ALA A 10 -4.66 1.58 10.74
N ALA A 11 -4.90 0.27 10.55
CA ALA A 11 -5.62 -0.26 9.41
C ALA A 11 -7.07 0.24 9.35
N ALA A 12 -7.79 0.24 10.48
CA ALA A 12 -9.15 0.76 10.56
C ALA A 12 -9.22 2.26 10.25
N ARG A 13 -8.22 3.04 10.68
CA ARG A 13 -8.15 4.46 10.35
C ARG A 13 -7.88 4.70 8.87
N LEU A 14 -7.02 3.90 8.25
CA LEU A 14 -6.77 3.95 6.82
C LEU A 14 -8.04 3.62 6.02
N ALA A 15 -8.74 2.53 6.36
CA ALA A 15 -9.97 2.13 5.68
C ALA A 15 -11.01 3.26 5.65
N ARG A 16 -11.26 3.93 6.79
CA ARG A 16 -12.19 5.07 6.84
C ARG A 16 -11.74 6.28 6.02
N LEU A 17 -10.43 6.47 5.82
CA LEU A 17 -9.93 7.55 4.96
C LEU A 17 -10.23 7.24 3.50
N LEU A 18 -10.13 5.97 3.10
CA LEU A 18 -10.40 5.52 1.72
C LEU A 18 -11.85 5.75 1.30
N ASP A 19 -12.81 5.68 2.22
CA ASP A 19 -14.23 5.97 1.94
C ASP A 19 -14.45 7.38 1.36
N GLY A 20 -13.53 8.32 1.62
CA GLY A 20 -13.58 9.69 1.10
C GLY A 20 -12.69 9.96 -0.12
N ILE A 21 -12.01 8.94 -0.66
CA ILE A 21 -11.09 9.08 -1.79
C ILE A 21 -11.76 8.51 -3.06
N PRO A 22 -12.24 9.38 -3.96
CA PRO A 22 -12.73 8.93 -5.26
C PRO A 22 -11.57 8.44 -6.15
N ASP A 23 -11.88 7.59 -7.13
CA ASP A 23 -10.89 6.93 -8.00
C ASP A 23 -9.99 7.93 -8.76
N ASP A 24 -10.51 9.09 -9.14
CA ASP A 24 -9.74 10.15 -9.82
C ASP A 24 -8.60 10.68 -8.94
N ARG A 25 -8.74 10.60 -7.61
CA ARG A 25 -7.72 11.02 -6.64
C ARG A 25 -6.61 10.00 -6.45
N LEU A 26 -6.75 8.77 -6.97
CA LEU A 26 -5.67 7.79 -6.92
C LEU A 26 -4.45 8.23 -7.72
N THR A 27 -4.65 9.05 -8.76
CA THR A 27 -3.54 9.61 -9.56
C THR A 27 -2.92 10.87 -8.95
N ALA A 28 -3.48 11.39 -7.85
CA ALA A 28 -2.98 12.62 -7.21
C ALA A 28 -1.61 12.39 -6.54
N PRO A 29 -0.70 13.38 -6.59
CA PRO A 29 0.61 13.27 -5.95
C PRO A 29 0.49 13.32 -4.43
N THR A 30 1.34 12.57 -3.73
CA THR A 30 1.52 12.72 -2.28
C THR A 30 2.63 13.74 -1.97
N PRO A 31 2.65 14.34 -0.76
CA PRO A 31 3.75 15.22 -0.34
C PRO A 31 5.11 14.52 -0.25
N CYS A 32 5.13 13.18 -0.16
CA CYS A 32 6.33 12.37 -0.24
C CYS A 32 6.68 12.23 -1.73
N ALA A 33 7.72 12.95 -2.16
CA ALA A 33 8.07 13.11 -3.57
C ALA A 33 8.07 11.77 -4.33
N ARG A 34 7.38 11.76 -5.48
CA ARG A 34 7.38 10.72 -6.55
C ARG A 34 6.37 9.57 -6.42
N THR A 35 5.43 9.61 -5.48
CA THR A 35 4.43 8.54 -5.28
C THR A 35 3.02 9.12 -5.35
N THR A 36 2.14 8.55 -6.19
CA THR A 36 0.71 8.89 -6.20
C THR A 36 0.00 8.27 -5.00
N VAL A 37 -1.24 8.70 -4.72
CA VAL A 37 -2.08 8.04 -3.70
C VAL A 37 -2.26 6.55 -4.04
N GLY A 38 -2.50 6.22 -5.31
CA GLY A 38 -2.64 4.85 -5.79
C GLY A 38 -1.36 4.02 -5.59
N ASP A 39 -0.20 4.59 -5.89
CA ASP A 39 1.09 3.92 -5.68
C ASP A 39 1.33 3.59 -4.20
N LEU A 40 0.98 4.50 -3.29
CA LEU A 40 1.10 4.29 -1.85
C LEU A 40 0.16 3.17 -1.36
N LEU A 41 -1.09 3.17 -1.83
CA LEU A 41 -2.06 2.14 -1.48
C LEU A 41 -1.68 0.76 -2.02
N ASN A 42 -1.17 0.70 -3.25
CA ASN A 42 -0.63 -0.52 -3.82
C ASN A 42 0.53 -1.08 -2.95
N HIS A 43 1.42 -0.20 -2.46
CA HIS A 43 2.51 -0.60 -1.59
C HIS A 43 2.01 -1.17 -0.25
N LEU A 44 1.01 -0.53 0.37
CA LEU A 44 0.40 -0.99 1.61
C LEU A 44 -0.30 -2.35 1.44
N LEU A 45 -0.99 -2.56 0.32
CA LEU A 45 -1.64 -3.83 0.01
C LEU A 45 -0.62 -4.95 -0.16
N GLY A 46 0.46 -4.72 -0.90
CA GLY A 46 1.54 -5.70 -1.07
C GLY A 46 2.18 -6.11 0.27
N LEU A 47 2.37 -5.16 1.19
CA LEU A 47 2.86 -5.47 2.54
C LEU A 47 1.86 -6.31 3.35
N ALA A 48 0.57 -6.00 3.28
CA ALA A 48 -0.47 -6.75 3.98
C ALA A 48 -0.55 -8.21 3.49
N GLU A 49 -0.45 -8.43 2.18
CA GLU A 49 -0.40 -9.77 1.60
C GLU A 49 0.87 -10.53 1.99
N ALA A 50 2.03 -9.88 1.96
CA ALA A 50 3.30 -10.49 2.35
C ALA A 50 3.28 -10.94 3.82
N PHE A 51 2.78 -10.11 4.73
CA PHE A 51 2.67 -10.48 6.15
C PHE A 51 1.63 -11.57 6.40
N ARG A 52 0.50 -11.55 5.70
CA ARG A 52 -0.48 -12.63 5.74
C ARG A 52 0.14 -13.95 5.27
N GLY A 53 0.84 -13.94 4.13
CA GLY A 53 1.55 -15.11 3.61
C GLY A 53 2.61 -15.64 4.59
N ALA A 54 3.39 -14.75 5.22
CA ALA A 54 4.36 -15.14 6.23
C ALA A 54 3.70 -15.80 7.46
N ALA A 55 2.56 -15.27 7.92
CA ALA A 55 1.80 -15.84 9.03
C ALA A 55 1.20 -17.22 8.67
N GLU A 56 0.71 -17.38 7.44
CA GLU A 56 0.19 -18.63 6.88
C GLU A 56 1.29 -19.65 6.54
N LYS A 57 2.58 -19.24 6.59
CA LYS A 57 3.73 -20.01 6.08
C LYS A 57 3.57 -20.41 4.61
N ALA A 58 2.95 -19.52 3.84
CA ALA A 58 2.80 -19.69 2.40
C ALA A 58 4.17 -19.59 1.70
N PRO A 59 4.34 -20.23 0.54
CA PRO A 59 5.51 -20.01 -0.32
C PRO A 59 5.66 -18.52 -0.66
N ASP A 60 6.89 -18.03 -0.68
CA ASP A 60 7.20 -16.63 -1.04
C ASP A 60 6.75 -16.36 -2.50
N PRO A 61 5.85 -15.39 -2.74
CA PRO A 61 5.43 -15.03 -4.09
C PRO A 61 6.54 -14.34 -4.90
N GLY A 62 7.66 -13.95 -4.27
CA GLY A 62 8.73 -13.19 -4.90
C GLY A 62 8.44 -11.69 -4.94
N PRO A 63 9.38 -10.86 -5.46
CA PRO A 63 9.21 -9.42 -5.48
C PRO A 63 8.04 -9.00 -6.39
N PRO A 64 7.30 -7.94 -6.02
CA PRO A 64 6.21 -7.43 -6.85
C PRO A 64 6.75 -6.98 -8.22
N PRO A 65 5.94 -7.10 -9.29
CA PRO A 65 6.33 -6.62 -10.60
C PRO A 65 6.60 -5.10 -10.54
N PRO A 66 7.58 -4.60 -11.32
CA PRO A 66 7.88 -3.18 -11.35
C PRO A 66 6.63 -2.39 -11.74
N VAL A 67 6.26 -1.39 -10.92
CA VAL A 67 5.22 -0.43 -11.29
C VAL A 67 5.68 0.35 -12.53
N PRO A 68 4.86 0.44 -13.59
CA PRO A 68 5.18 1.29 -14.73
C PRO A 68 5.44 2.72 -14.26
N GLY A 69 6.61 3.25 -14.59
CA GLY A 69 6.92 4.66 -14.30
C GLY A 69 5.97 5.60 -15.03
N PRO A 70 5.88 6.88 -14.61
CA PRO A 70 5.03 7.86 -15.30
C PRO A 70 5.41 7.94 -16.79
N SER A 71 4.42 7.87 -17.67
CA SER A 71 4.63 8.05 -19.11
C SER A 71 5.28 9.41 -19.38
N PRO A 72 6.28 9.48 -20.28
CA PRO A 72 6.88 10.77 -20.65
C PRO A 72 5.85 11.65 -21.37
N PRO A 73 5.97 13.00 -21.24
CA PRO A 73 5.17 13.91 -22.05
C PRO A 73 5.57 13.76 -23.53
N GLY A 74 4.56 13.72 -24.41
CA GLY A 74 4.72 13.71 -25.87
C GLY A 74 5.03 15.07 -26.47
#